data_AF-A0A804IGE7-F1
#
_entry.id   AF-A0A804IGE7-F1
#
_cell.length_a   1.000
_cell.length_b   1.000
_cell.length_c   1.000
_cell.angle_alpha   90.00
_cell.angle_beta   90.00
_cell.angle_gamma   90.00
#
_symmetry.space_group_name_H-M   'P 1'
#
loop_
_entity.id
_entity.type
_entity.pdbx_description
1 polymer ?
#
loop_
_entity_poly.entity_id
_entity_poly.type
_entity_poly.pdbx_seq_one_letter_code
_entity_poly.pdbx_strand_id
1 'polypeptide(L)'
;MLGFRGCRLGISYPELTKMQARAIFEAAISMSNQGVKVLPEIMVPLTGTPQEFEHQVSLIRTVAQQVFTEMGTSISYKVGTMIEVPRAALVADEAEFFSFGTNDLTQMTFGYSRDDVRKFLPIYLSKGILQNDPFEVLDQKGVGQLIKIAAERGRRARPDLKVSGIYVRSCSTEEEVLVGCMVLELKAKLTSQQCLFEFTQHRGGGLSRMYGARAEG
;
A
#
# COMPACT_ATOMS: atom_id res chain seq x y z
N MET A 1 -12.13 1.58 -11.33
CA MET A 1 -11.23 1.12 -10.25
C MET A 1 -11.92 0.64 -8.95
N LEU A 2 -13.21 0.91 -8.69
CA LEU A 2 -13.86 0.65 -7.37
C LEU A 2 -14.38 -0.79 -7.13
N GLY A 3 -13.81 -1.78 -7.82
CA GLY A 3 -14.32 -3.16 -7.82
C GLY A 3 -13.78 -4.05 -6.69
N PHE A 4 -13.70 -5.34 -7.00
CA PHE A 4 -13.25 -6.40 -6.10
C PHE A 4 -11.72 -6.53 -6.13
N ARG A 5 -11.04 -5.77 -5.26
CA ARG A 5 -9.57 -5.69 -5.16
C ARG A 5 -9.13 -5.22 -3.77
N GLY A 6 -7.82 -5.17 -3.53
CA GLY A 6 -7.23 -4.69 -2.27
C GLY A 6 -7.67 -5.51 -1.06
N CYS A 7 -7.92 -4.86 0.08
CA CYS A 7 -8.35 -5.56 1.30
C CYS A 7 -9.61 -6.39 1.10
N ARG A 8 -10.53 -6.00 0.21
CA ARG A 8 -11.77 -6.74 -0.09
C ARG A 8 -11.46 -8.14 -0.61
N LEU A 9 -10.49 -8.23 -1.53
CA LEU A 9 -10.03 -9.50 -2.08
C LEU A 9 -9.34 -10.34 -1.01
N GLY A 10 -8.51 -9.73 -0.16
CA GLY A 10 -7.85 -10.40 0.96
C GLY A 10 -8.79 -10.84 2.09
N ILE A 11 -9.93 -10.19 2.24
CA ILE A 11 -10.97 -10.60 3.21
C ILE A 11 -11.73 -11.80 2.64
N SER A 12 -12.12 -11.75 1.37
CA SER A 12 -12.84 -12.85 0.72
C SER A 12 -11.98 -14.09 0.49
N TYR A 13 -10.68 -13.93 0.25
CA TYR A 13 -9.71 -15.01 0.04
C TYR A 13 -8.49 -14.82 0.96
N PRO A 14 -8.63 -15.14 2.27
CA PRO A 14 -7.58 -14.94 3.27
C PRO A 14 -6.25 -15.62 2.94
N GLU A 15 -6.27 -16.71 2.19
CA GLU A 15 -5.09 -17.42 1.69
C GLU A 15 -4.15 -16.52 0.87
N LEU A 16 -4.67 -15.52 0.18
CA LEU A 16 -3.86 -14.56 -0.59
C LEU A 16 -3.03 -13.67 0.35
N THR A 17 -3.66 -13.10 1.37
CA THR A 17 -2.98 -12.31 2.42
C THR A 17 -1.97 -13.17 3.16
N LYS A 18 -2.35 -14.41 3.52
CA LYS A 18 -1.47 -15.32 4.27
C LYS A 18 -0.23 -15.69 3.47
N MET A 19 -0.40 -16.03 2.19
CA MET A 19 0.71 -16.36 1.29
C MET A 19 1.66 -15.17 1.13
N GLN A 20 1.14 -13.96 0.91
CA GLN A 20 1.96 -12.76 0.77
C GLN A 20 2.69 -12.40 2.07
N ALA A 21 2.00 -12.41 3.20
CA ALA A 21 2.61 -12.13 4.51
C ALA A 21 3.73 -13.13 4.82
N ARG A 22 3.49 -14.43 4.58
CA ARG A 22 4.49 -15.48 4.77
C ARG A 22 5.74 -15.22 3.93
N ALA A 23 5.56 -14.98 2.63
CA ALA A 23 6.67 -14.70 1.72
C ALA A 23 7.49 -13.48 2.16
N ILE A 24 6.82 -12.41 2.64
CA ILE A 24 7.50 -11.21 3.16
C ILE A 24 8.35 -11.55 4.38
N PHE A 25 7.80 -12.28 5.36
CA PHE A 25 8.52 -12.60 6.59
C PHE A 25 9.66 -13.59 6.37
N GLU A 26 9.45 -14.63 5.57
CA GLU A 26 10.50 -15.60 5.21
C GLU A 26 11.67 -14.92 4.50
N ALA A 27 11.37 -14.05 3.52
CA ALA A 27 12.40 -13.28 2.83
C ALA A 27 13.15 -12.33 3.77
N ALA A 28 12.41 -11.60 4.63
CA ALA A 28 13.01 -10.66 5.57
C ALA A 28 13.92 -11.36 6.60
N ILE A 29 13.54 -12.53 7.10
CA ILE A 29 14.38 -13.32 8.00
C ILE A 29 15.60 -13.89 7.26
N SER A 30 15.42 -14.42 6.05
CA SER A 30 16.53 -14.92 5.24
C SER A 30 17.61 -13.86 5.04
N MET A 31 17.21 -12.63 4.68
CA MET A 31 18.12 -11.49 4.55
C MET A 31 18.74 -11.07 5.88
N SER A 32 17.96 -11.09 6.97
CA SER A 32 18.47 -10.79 8.31
C SER A 32 19.56 -11.77 8.74
N ASN A 33 19.43 -13.05 8.40
CA ASN A 33 20.43 -14.08 8.69
C ASN A 33 21.73 -13.88 7.88
N GLN A 34 21.66 -13.16 6.76
CA GLN A 34 22.81 -12.76 5.97
C GLN A 34 23.44 -11.44 6.46
N GLY A 35 22.99 -10.91 7.60
CA GLY A 35 23.49 -9.67 8.19
C GLY A 35 22.88 -8.40 7.63
N VAL A 36 21.84 -8.50 6.78
CA VAL A 36 21.12 -7.32 6.27
C VAL A 36 20.10 -6.87 7.31
N LYS A 37 20.15 -5.60 7.72
CA LYS A 37 19.13 -5.05 8.61
C LYS A 37 17.82 -4.82 7.84
N VAL A 38 16.81 -5.62 8.13
CA VAL A 38 15.48 -5.52 7.50
C VAL A 38 14.43 -5.05 8.50
N LEU A 39 13.63 -4.05 8.11
CA LEU A 39 12.46 -3.59 8.87
C LEU A 39 11.25 -3.53 7.92
N PRO A 40 10.51 -4.63 7.75
CA PRO A 40 9.38 -4.65 6.83
C PRO A 40 8.20 -3.82 7.36
N GLU A 41 7.67 -2.95 6.52
CA GLU A 41 6.41 -2.23 6.72
C GLU A 41 5.36 -2.81 5.75
N ILE A 42 4.40 -3.55 6.30
CA ILE A 42 3.32 -4.19 5.53
C ILE A 42 2.11 -3.26 5.51
N MET A 43 1.60 -2.97 4.33
CA MET A 43 0.51 -2.02 4.14
C MET A 43 -0.72 -2.70 3.56
N VAL A 44 -1.88 -2.44 4.18
CA VAL A 44 -3.18 -2.90 3.71
C VAL A 44 -3.81 -1.81 2.82
N PRO A 45 -4.05 -2.10 1.52
CA PRO A 45 -4.64 -1.15 0.57
C PRO A 45 -6.17 -1.15 0.60
N LEU A 46 -6.76 -0.05 0.13
CA LEU A 46 -8.20 0.17 -0.07
C LEU A 46 -9.09 -0.06 1.15
N THR A 47 -8.55 0.11 2.36
CA THR A 47 -9.37 0.10 3.57
C THR A 47 -10.32 1.29 3.56
N GLY A 48 -11.58 1.06 3.94
CA GLY A 48 -12.58 2.11 4.12
C GLY A 48 -13.14 2.15 5.53
N THR A 49 -12.92 1.08 6.31
CA THR A 49 -13.41 0.86 7.67
C THR A 49 -12.28 0.33 8.57
N PRO A 50 -12.31 0.60 9.89
CA PRO A 50 -11.38 -0.02 10.84
C PRO A 50 -11.44 -1.54 10.82
N GLN A 51 -12.64 -2.11 10.65
CA GLN A 51 -12.87 -3.56 10.64
C GLN A 51 -12.18 -4.26 9.46
N GLU A 52 -12.17 -3.65 8.27
CA GLU A 52 -11.42 -4.17 7.12
C GLU A 52 -9.92 -4.21 7.40
N PHE A 53 -9.40 -3.18 8.08
CA PHE A 53 -7.99 -3.11 8.46
C PHE A 53 -7.65 -4.14 9.55
N GLU A 54 -8.42 -4.19 10.63
CA GLU A 54 -8.25 -5.13 11.75
C GLU A 54 -8.26 -6.59 11.28
N HIS A 55 -9.18 -6.95 10.38
CA HIS A 55 -9.24 -8.28 9.80
C HIS A 55 -7.91 -8.66 9.13
N GLN A 56 -7.37 -7.77 8.30
CA GLN A 56 -6.11 -8.02 7.60
C GLN A 56 -4.91 -8.03 8.56
N VAL A 57 -4.87 -7.11 9.54
CA VAL A 57 -3.83 -7.08 10.58
C VAL A 57 -3.80 -8.39 11.35
N SER A 58 -4.96 -8.91 11.77
CA SER A 58 -5.06 -10.18 12.50
C SER A 58 -4.45 -11.34 11.71
N LEU A 59 -4.75 -11.43 10.41
CA LEU A 59 -4.17 -12.45 9.53
C LEU A 59 -2.65 -12.29 9.39
N ILE A 60 -2.17 -11.07 9.15
CA ILE A 60 -0.74 -10.78 8.99
C ILE A 60 0.03 -11.15 10.26
N ARG A 61 -0.46 -10.73 11.43
CA ARG A 61 0.20 -11.02 12.72
C ARG A 61 0.20 -12.52 13.05
N THR A 62 -0.89 -13.22 12.72
CA THR A 62 -0.96 -14.69 12.87
C THR A 62 0.11 -15.39 12.05
N VAL A 63 0.26 -15.00 10.78
CA VAL A 63 1.27 -15.59 9.89
C VAL A 63 2.68 -15.22 10.32
N ALA A 64 2.91 -13.98 10.77
CA ALA A 64 4.20 -13.57 11.33
C ALA A 64 4.63 -14.51 12.46
N GLN A 65 3.73 -14.77 13.41
CA GLN A 65 4.02 -15.64 14.55
C GLN A 65 4.32 -17.08 14.13
N GLN A 66 3.59 -17.60 13.13
CA GLN A 66 3.84 -18.95 12.59
C GLN A 66 5.24 -19.03 11.98
N VAL A 67 5.59 -18.10 11.09
CA VAL A 67 6.91 -18.06 10.45
C VAL A 67 8.01 -17.90 11.50
N PHE A 68 7.82 -17.03 12.50
CA PHE A 68 8.82 -16.83 13.55
C PHE A 68 9.06 -18.08 14.39
N THR A 69 8.00 -18.83 14.67
CA THR A 69 8.09 -20.10 15.39
C THR A 69 8.79 -21.17 14.55
N GLU A 70 8.40 -21.30 13.28
CA GLU A 70 8.98 -22.27 12.35
C GLU A 70 10.48 -22.00 12.07
N MET A 71 10.87 -20.73 12.01
CA MET A 71 12.25 -20.33 11.74
C MET A 71 13.11 -20.13 12.99
N GLY A 72 12.53 -20.24 14.20
CA GLY A 72 13.24 -20.08 15.46
C GLY A 72 13.84 -18.69 15.69
N THR A 73 13.33 -17.66 15.01
CA THR A 73 13.81 -16.28 15.12
C THR A 73 12.67 -15.30 14.85
N SER A 74 12.87 -14.03 15.22
CA SER A 74 11.87 -12.97 15.01
C SER A 74 12.52 -11.70 14.50
N ILE A 75 11.74 -10.91 13.78
CA ILE A 75 12.14 -9.59 13.29
C ILE A 75 11.08 -8.55 13.67
N SER A 76 11.52 -7.31 13.87
CA SER A 76 10.60 -6.18 14.08
C SER A 76 9.93 -5.80 12.76
N TYR A 77 8.62 -5.55 12.78
CA TYR A 77 7.86 -5.14 11.60
C TYR A 77 6.76 -4.16 11.99
N LYS A 78 6.18 -3.48 11.01
CA LYS A 78 4.99 -2.63 11.19
C LYS A 78 3.89 -3.04 10.22
N VAL A 79 2.63 -2.86 10.63
CA VAL A 79 1.44 -3.00 9.82
C VAL A 79 0.67 -1.68 9.81
N GLY A 80 0.53 -1.12 8.63
CA GLY A 80 -0.15 0.15 8.39
C GLY A 80 -1.17 0.03 7.27
N THR A 81 -1.77 1.16 6.92
CA THR A 81 -2.80 1.18 5.88
C THR A 81 -2.58 2.31 4.89
N MET A 82 -3.00 2.07 3.66
CA MET A 82 -3.08 3.11 2.65
C MET A 82 -4.35 3.94 2.85
N ILE A 83 -4.20 5.25 3.05
CA ILE A 83 -5.31 6.20 3.10
C ILE A 83 -5.55 6.69 1.68
N GLU A 84 -6.39 5.95 0.96
CA GLU A 84 -6.74 6.19 -0.45
C GLU A 84 -8.24 6.15 -0.73
N VAL A 85 -9.04 5.82 0.28
CA VAL A 85 -10.51 5.91 0.26
C VAL A 85 -10.93 7.13 1.09
N PRO A 86 -11.78 8.04 0.59
CA PRO A 86 -12.19 9.23 1.35
C PRO A 86 -12.77 8.91 2.73
N ARG A 87 -13.52 7.80 2.85
CA ARG A 87 -14.06 7.34 4.14
C ARG A 87 -12.94 7.04 5.15
N ALA A 88 -11.84 6.40 4.73
CA ALA A 88 -10.72 6.11 5.61
C ALA A 88 -10.09 7.38 6.18
N ALA A 89 -9.99 8.47 5.39
CA ALA A 89 -9.52 9.75 5.91
C ALA A 89 -10.45 10.34 6.98
N LEU A 90 -11.76 10.09 6.86
CA LEU A 90 -12.77 10.57 7.81
C LEU A 90 -12.83 9.71 9.08
N VAL A 91 -12.52 8.42 9.03
CA VAL A 91 -12.58 7.52 10.19
C VAL A 91 -11.21 7.01 10.63
N ALA A 92 -10.14 7.69 10.23
CA ALA A 92 -8.77 7.25 10.42
C ALA A 92 -8.44 6.96 11.90
N ASP A 93 -8.20 5.69 12.24
CA ASP A 93 -7.73 5.24 13.55
C ASP A 93 -6.76 4.02 13.47
N GLU A 94 -6.17 3.73 14.64
CA GLU A 94 -5.34 2.59 15.09
C GLU A 94 -4.22 1.96 14.23
N ALA A 95 -3.91 2.43 13.01
CA ALA A 95 -2.76 1.91 12.25
C ALA A 95 -1.39 2.36 12.83
N GLU A 96 -0.33 1.59 12.56
CA GLU A 96 1.04 1.95 12.99
C GLU A 96 1.73 2.95 12.06
N PHE A 97 1.23 3.07 10.82
CA PHE A 97 1.59 4.11 9.87
C PHE A 97 0.47 4.32 8.85
N PHE A 98 0.43 5.53 8.29
CA PHE A 98 -0.38 5.86 7.12
C PHE A 98 0.50 6.12 5.89
N SER A 99 0.06 5.63 4.75
CA SER A 99 0.58 6.04 3.43
C SER A 99 -0.55 6.62 2.61
N PHE A 100 -0.40 7.79 2.00
CA PHE A 100 -1.48 8.39 1.21
C PHE A 100 -1.44 7.94 -0.25
N GLY A 101 -2.37 7.07 -0.66
CA GLY A 101 -2.56 6.76 -2.07
C GLY A 101 -3.24 7.91 -2.80
N THR A 102 -2.53 9.02 -3.01
CA THR A 102 -3.10 10.27 -3.54
C THR A 102 -3.72 10.11 -4.92
N ASN A 103 -3.27 9.15 -5.72
CA ASN A 103 -3.90 8.84 -7.02
C ASN A 103 -5.35 8.38 -6.84
N ASP A 104 -5.56 7.32 -6.06
CA ASP A 104 -6.91 6.78 -5.82
C ASP A 104 -7.74 7.74 -4.95
N LEU A 105 -7.12 8.44 -4.00
CA LEU A 105 -7.80 9.46 -3.20
C LEU A 105 -8.29 10.64 -4.05
N THR A 106 -7.47 11.16 -4.96
CA THR A 106 -7.87 12.21 -5.92
C THR A 106 -9.01 11.71 -6.79
N GLN A 107 -8.87 10.52 -7.36
CA GLN A 107 -9.88 9.95 -8.25
C GLN A 107 -11.23 9.73 -7.54
N MET A 108 -11.25 9.31 -6.27
CA MET A 108 -12.49 9.21 -5.49
C MET A 108 -13.03 10.56 -5.01
N THR A 109 -12.16 11.52 -4.70
CA THR A 109 -12.58 12.86 -4.22
C THR A 109 -13.17 13.71 -5.34
N PHE A 110 -12.55 13.68 -6.53
CA PHE A 110 -13.06 14.38 -7.72
C PHE A 110 -14.15 13.59 -8.45
N GLY A 111 -14.23 12.28 -8.24
CA GLY A 111 -15.06 11.39 -9.06
C GLY A 111 -14.51 11.21 -10.48
N TYR A 112 -13.19 11.32 -10.66
CA TYR A 112 -12.54 11.25 -11.96
C TYR A 112 -11.86 9.91 -12.17
N SER A 113 -12.31 9.17 -13.18
CA SER A 113 -11.58 7.99 -13.68
C SER A 113 -10.29 8.43 -14.35
N ARG A 114 -9.14 7.96 -13.86
CA ARG A 114 -7.82 8.28 -14.42
C ARG A 114 -7.67 7.84 -15.88
N ASP A 115 -8.36 6.77 -16.26
CA ASP A 115 -8.33 6.23 -17.63
C ASP A 115 -9.18 7.07 -18.59
N ASP A 116 -10.19 7.78 -18.07
CA ASP A 116 -11.14 8.56 -18.87
C ASP A 116 -10.93 10.07 -18.80
N VAL A 117 -10.21 10.57 -17.78
CA VAL A 117 -10.06 12.00 -17.50
C VAL A 117 -9.46 12.78 -18.67
N ARG A 118 -8.60 12.14 -19.47
CA ARG A 118 -7.98 12.74 -20.66
C ARG A 118 -8.98 13.21 -21.71
N LYS A 119 -10.19 12.66 -21.72
CA LYS A 119 -11.26 13.02 -22.67
C LYS A 119 -11.82 14.42 -22.42
N PHE A 120 -11.78 14.93 -21.19
CA PHE A 120 -12.38 16.23 -20.85
C PHE A 120 -11.43 17.20 -20.13
N LEU A 121 -10.36 16.71 -19.51
CA LEU A 121 -9.45 17.55 -18.73
C LEU A 121 -8.82 18.73 -19.52
N PRO A 122 -8.37 18.57 -20.78
CA PRO A 122 -7.88 19.71 -21.57
C PRO A 122 -8.93 20.81 -21.75
N ILE A 123 -10.21 20.45 -21.82
CA ILE A 123 -11.32 21.41 -21.92
C ILE A 123 -11.49 22.16 -20.59
N TYR A 124 -11.35 21.46 -19.46
CA TYR A 124 -11.46 22.07 -18.13
C TYR A 124 -10.32 23.06 -17.87
N LEU A 125 -9.09 22.70 -18.27
CA LEU A 125 -7.91 23.55 -18.14
C LEU A 125 -8.02 24.79 -19.05
N SER A 126 -8.38 24.61 -20.32
CA SER A 126 -8.53 25.74 -21.26
C SER A 126 -9.67 26.70 -20.89
N LYS A 127 -10.72 26.21 -20.22
CA LYS A 127 -11.82 27.03 -19.67
C LYS A 127 -11.52 27.63 -18.30
N GLY A 128 -10.37 27.32 -17.68
CA GLY A 128 -10.03 27.77 -16.33
C GLY A 128 -10.88 27.18 -15.21
N ILE A 129 -11.65 26.12 -15.48
CA ILE A 129 -12.44 25.40 -14.47
C ILE A 129 -11.49 24.71 -13.48
N LEU A 130 -10.40 24.15 -13.99
CA LEU A 130 -9.28 23.66 -13.20
C LEU A 130 -8.04 24.47 -13.57
N GLN A 131 -7.19 24.73 -12.57
CA GLN A 131 -5.93 25.44 -12.77
C GLN A 131 -4.79 24.47 -13.14
N ASN A 132 -4.85 23.24 -12.63
CA ASN A 132 -3.85 22.20 -12.84
C ASN A 132 -4.54 20.83 -13.00
N ASP A 133 -3.84 19.86 -13.59
CA ASP A 133 -4.24 18.45 -13.53
C ASP A 133 -4.13 17.96 -12.07
N PRO A 134 -5.24 17.58 -11.41
CA PRO A 134 -5.22 17.15 -10.01
C PRO A 134 -4.48 15.82 -9.78
N PHE A 135 -4.15 15.07 -10.84
CA PHE A 135 -3.32 13.87 -10.78
C PHE A 135 -1.81 14.18 -10.89
N GLU A 136 -1.45 15.38 -11.32
CA GLU A 136 -0.06 15.86 -11.40
C GLU A 136 0.28 16.87 -10.30
N VAL A 137 -0.69 17.63 -9.83
CA VAL A 137 -0.54 18.61 -8.75
C VAL A 137 -1.62 18.33 -7.70
N LEU A 138 -1.20 18.11 -6.45
CA LEU A 138 -2.14 17.84 -5.36
C LEU A 138 -3.13 19.00 -5.20
N ASP A 139 -4.42 18.67 -5.28
CA ASP A 139 -5.50 19.58 -4.91
C ASP A 139 -5.49 19.82 -3.39
N GLN A 140 -4.91 20.93 -2.97
CA GLN A 140 -4.81 21.28 -1.55
C GLN A 140 -6.17 21.62 -0.90
N LYS A 141 -7.17 22.04 -1.70
CA LYS A 141 -8.44 22.56 -1.18
C LYS A 141 -9.48 21.46 -0.96
N GLY A 142 -9.48 20.40 -1.75
CA GLY A 142 -10.30 19.21 -1.56
C GLY A 142 -9.49 18.05 -0.98
N VAL A 143 -8.66 17.42 -1.81
CA VAL A 143 -7.88 16.21 -1.44
C VAL A 143 -6.96 16.48 -0.24
N GLY A 144 -6.31 17.65 -0.21
CA GLY A 144 -5.45 18.08 0.89
C GLY A 144 -6.17 18.22 2.23
N GLN A 145 -7.47 18.53 2.23
CA GLN A 145 -8.27 18.54 3.47
C GLN A 145 -8.45 17.13 4.01
N LEU A 146 -8.72 16.15 3.16
CA LEU A 146 -8.80 14.75 3.59
C LEU A 146 -7.47 14.26 4.16
N ILE A 147 -6.35 14.59 3.51
CA ILE A 147 -5.00 14.26 4.00
C ILE A 147 -4.77 14.88 5.38
N LYS A 148 -5.10 16.16 5.55
CA LYS A 148 -4.95 16.88 6.82
C LYS A 148 -5.81 16.24 7.92
N ILE A 149 -7.09 15.98 7.65
CA ILE A 149 -8.02 15.35 8.60
C ILE A 149 -7.50 13.98 9.03
N ALA A 150 -7.07 13.15 8.08
CA ALA A 150 -6.54 11.81 8.36
C ALA A 150 -5.28 11.88 9.24
N ALA A 151 -4.33 12.75 8.90
CA ALA A 151 -3.10 12.91 9.66
C ALA A 151 -3.35 13.44 11.08
N GLU A 152 -4.26 14.40 11.26
CA GLU A 152 -4.64 14.94 12.57
C GLU A 152 -5.37 13.90 13.43
N ARG A 153 -6.33 13.17 12.87
CA ARG A 153 -7.06 12.11 13.59
C ARG A 153 -6.15 10.94 13.94
N GLY A 154 -5.36 10.48 12.99
CA GLY A 154 -4.38 9.42 13.21
C GLY A 154 -3.38 9.77 14.30
N ARG A 155 -2.81 10.98 14.28
CA ARG A 155 -1.88 11.43 15.34
C ARG A 155 -2.55 11.64 16.69
N ARG A 156 -3.85 11.94 16.72
CA ARG A 156 -4.61 11.99 17.97
C ARG A 156 -4.76 10.61 18.61
N ALA A 157 -4.98 9.58 17.80
CA ALA A 157 -5.06 8.20 18.27
C ALA A 157 -3.68 7.62 18.60
N ARG A 158 -2.65 7.95 17.81
CA ARG A 158 -1.26 7.49 17.96
C ARG A 158 -0.29 8.67 17.76
N PRO A 159 0.21 9.33 18.82
CA PRO A 159 1.05 10.52 18.70
C PRO A 159 2.33 10.33 17.86
N ASP A 160 2.90 9.12 17.87
CA ASP A 160 4.09 8.73 17.12
C ASP A 160 3.78 8.18 15.72
N LEU A 161 2.53 8.32 15.23
CA LEU A 161 2.10 7.83 13.94
C LEU A 161 2.99 8.36 12.81
N LYS A 162 3.66 7.42 12.12
CA LYS A 162 4.38 7.72 10.88
C LYS A 162 3.37 7.97 9.76
N VAL A 163 3.46 9.15 9.15
CA VAL A 163 2.67 9.52 7.98
C VAL A 163 3.63 9.69 6.82
N SER A 164 3.43 8.96 5.73
CA SER A 164 4.32 8.98 4.56
C SER A 164 3.57 8.90 3.24
N GLY A 165 4.30 8.92 2.13
CA GLY A 165 3.77 8.52 0.82
C GLY A 165 2.80 9.51 0.18
N ILE A 166 3.03 10.83 0.24
CA ILE A 166 2.32 11.75 -0.68
C ILE A 166 2.93 11.58 -2.07
N TYR A 167 2.45 10.61 -2.85
CA TYR A 167 2.94 10.34 -4.20
C TYR A 167 2.23 11.25 -5.20
N VAL A 168 2.67 12.50 -5.27
CA VAL A 168 2.52 13.30 -6.48
C VAL A 168 3.71 12.97 -7.37
N ARG A 169 3.50 12.82 -8.67
CA ARG A 169 4.50 12.37 -9.67
C ARG A 169 5.81 13.20 -9.70
N SER A 170 5.91 14.26 -8.90
CA SER A 170 7.02 15.21 -8.80
C SER A 170 7.79 15.19 -7.46
N CYS A 171 7.54 14.27 -6.52
CA CYS A 171 8.29 14.28 -5.25
C CYS A 171 8.66 12.89 -4.71
N SER A 172 9.92 12.48 -4.86
CA SER A 172 10.68 11.77 -3.80
C SER A 172 12.16 11.60 -4.18
N THR A 173 13.03 11.92 -3.23
CA THR A 173 14.50 11.83 -3.27
C THR A 173 15.04 10.75 -2.31
N GLU A 174 14.29 9.69 -2.03
CA GLU A 174 14.77 8.53 -1.26
C GLU A 174 14.41 7.23 -2.00
N GLU A 175 15.37 6.30 -2.10
CA GLU A 175 15.17 4.95 -2.67
C GLU A 175 14.28 4.11 -1.72
N GLU A 176 12.98 4.39 -1.70
CA GLU A 176 11.97 3.52 -1.08
C GLU A 176 11.49 2.50 -2.12
N VAL A 177 11.72 1.21 -1.87
CA VAL A 177 11.20 0.14 -2.73
C VAL A 177 9.78 -0.18 -2.28
N LEU A 178 8.81 0.20 -3.10
CA LEU A 178 7.42 -0.20 -2.94
C LEU A 178 7.17 -1.44 -3.81
N VAL A 179 7.01 -2.60 -3.18
CA VAL A 179 6.62 -3.82 -3.90
C VAL A 179 5.12 -3.99 -3.76
N GLY A 180 4.38 -3.59 -4.79
CA GLY A 180 2.95 -3.82 -4.89
C GLY A 180 2.64 -5.29 -5.18
N CYS A 181 1.82 -5.90 -4.33
CA CYS A 181 1.22 -7.22 -4.56
C CYS A 181 -0.31 -7.09 -4.55
N MET A 182 -1.00 -8.16 -5.00
CA MET A 182 -2.43 -8.12 -5.31
C MET A 182 -3.34 -7.75 -4.11
N VAL A 183 -2.85 -7.89 -2.87
CA VAL A 183 -3.63 -7.73 -1.62
C VAL A 183 -2.85 -6.96 -0.54
N LEU A 184 -1.53 -7.11 -0.45
CA LEU A 184 -0.65 -6.34 0.43
C LEU A 184 0.36 -5.52 -0.37
N GLU A 185 0.82 -4.41 0.20
CA GLU A 185 1.98 -3.68 -0.30
C GLU A 185 3.12 -3.74 0.72
N LEU A 186 4.32 -4.08 0.27
CA LEU A 186 5.50 -4.06 1.10
C LEU A 186 6.27 -2.76 0.87
N LYS A 187 6.53 -2.04 1.96
CA LYS A 187 7.50 -0.96 2.03
C LYS A 187 8.67 -1.45 2.87
N ALA A 188 9.85 -1.58 2.25
CA ALA A 188 11.05 -2.01 2.93
C ALA A 188 12.10 -0.90 2.89
N LYS A 189 12.61 -0.49 4.06
CA LYS A 189 13.86 0.27 4.14
C LYS A 189 15.01 -0.73 4.10
N LEU A 190 15.66 -0.84 2.96
CA LEU A 190 16.83 -1.69 2.75
C LEU A 190 18.07 -0.80 2.74
N THR A 191 19.07 -1.13 3.55
CA THR A 191 20.33 -0.37 3.60
C THR A 191 21.34 -0.78 2.53
N SER A 192 21.01 -1.73 1.64
CA SER A 192 21.87 -2.15 0.53
C SER A 192 21.09 -2.42 -0.77
N GLN A 193 21.67 -2.02 -1.92
CA GLN A 193 21.09 -2.17 -3.26
C GLN A 193 20.95 -3.65 -3.72
N GLN A 194 21.59 -4.61 -3.05
CA GLN A 194 21.58 -6.03 -3.42
C GLN A 194 20.20 -6.72 -3.24
N CYS A 195 19.34 -6.24 -2.33
CA CYS A 195 18.05 -6.89 -2.05
C CYS A 195 16.97 -6.71 -3.13
N LEU A 196 17.07 -5.69 -4.00
CA LEU A 196 16.07 -5.43 -5.05
C LEU A 196 15.95 -6.59 -6.05
N PHE A 197 17.07 -7.27 -6.30
CA PHE A 197 17.16 -8.32 -7.31
C PHE A 197 16.48 -9.62 -6.84
N GLU A 198 16.70 -10.05 -5.60
CA GLU A 198 16.13 -11.32 -5.08
C GLU A 198 14.62 -11.26 -4.84
N PHE A 199 14.08 -10.12 -4.39
CA PHE A 199 12.63 -9.93 -4.23
C PHE A 199 11.88 -10.02 -5.58
N THR A 200 12.53 -9.63 -6.68
CA THR A 200 11.96 -9.76 -8.03
C THR A 200 12.12 -11.18 -8.61
N GLN A 201 13.19 -11.90 -8.27
CA GLN A 201 13.42 -13.26 -8.77
C GLN A 201 12.46 -14.31 -8.19
N HIS A 202 12.02 -14.17 -6.94
CA HIS A 202 10.99 -15.06 -6.39
C HIS A 202 9.60 -14.95 -7.08
N ARG A 203 9.38 -13.94 -7.95
CA ARG A 203 8.19 -13.88 -8.82
C ARG A 203 8.17 -14.95 -9.92
N GLY A 204 9.32 -15.55 -10.26
CA GLY A 204 9.48 -16.39 -11.45
C GLY A 204 9.04 -17.85 -11.33
N GLY A 205 8.84 -18.39 -10.12
CA GLY A 205 8.68 -19.85 -9.94
C GLY A 205 7.25 -20.37 -9.70
N GLY A 206 6.39 -19.57 -9.07
CA GLY A 206 5.10 -20.06 -8.54
C GLY A 206 3.86 -19.69 -9.34
N LEU A 207 3.84 -18.54 -10.00
CA LEU A 207 2.62 -17.97 -10.59
C LEU A 207 2.23 -18.58 -11.94
N SER A 208 3.18 -19.15 -12.68
CA SER A 208 2.91 -19.79 -13.98
C SER A 208 2.16 -21.12 -13.88
N ARG A 209 2.02 -21.71 -12.68
CA ARG A 209 1.27 -22.96 -12.49
C ARG A 209 -0.19 -22.79 -12.05
N MET A 210 -0.60 -21.60 -11.58
CA MET A 210 -1.95 -21.43 -11.01
C MET A 210 -2.99 -20.84 -11.98
N TYR A 211 -2.55 -20.21 -13.07
CA TYR A 211 -3.44 -19.76 -14.14
C TYR A 211 -2.89 -20.27 -15.47
N GLY A 212 -3.52 -21.33 -15.99
CA GLY A 212 -3.29 -21.81 -17.35
C GLY A 212 -3.67 -20.74 -18.37
N ALA A 213 -2.74 -19.84 -18.67
CA ALA A 213 -2.79 -19.02 -19.87
C ALA A 213 -2.00 -19.77 -20.94
N ARG A 214 -2.73 -20.34 -21.90
CA ARG A 214 -2.16 -20.74 -23.19
C ARG A 214 -1.43 -19.53 -23.77
N ALA A 215 -0.12 -19.65 -23.93
CA ALA A 215 0.59 -18.84 -24.89
C ALA A 215 0.23 -19.39 -26.27
N GLU A 216 -0.60 -18.67 -27.02
CA GLU A 216 -0.76 -18.86 -28.46
C GLU A 216 0.09 -17.80 -29.19
N GLY A 217 0.57 -18.21 -30.36
CA GLY A 217 1.50 -17.47 -31.22
C GLY A 217 0.89 -16.31 -31.97
#